data_AF-A0A957PMA6-F1
#
_entry.id   AF-A0A957PMA6-F1
#
_cell.length_a   1.000
_cell.length_b   1.000
_cell.length_c   1.000
_cell.angle_alpha   90.00
_cell.angle_beta   90.00
_cell.angle_gamma   90.00
#
_symmetry.space_group_name_H-M   'P 1'
#
loop_
_entity.id
_entity.type
_entity.pdbx_description
1 polymer ?
#
loop_
_entity_poly.entity_id
_entity_poly.type
_entity_poly.pdbx_seq_one_letter_code
_entity_poly.pdbx_strand_id
1 'polypeptide(L)'
;AESAAPASAAAGEQAPPRLRQYFPETLFWLPELETDAEGHAQVQVPIADSITTWRISVLASDAAGNLGSSQSGLRVFQEFFVEPDLPRFLTAGDEIDAPVSIFNYLDAPQTIALDVAPGDWFELTGEPPAPVAIGPHEVSVVYLPIRVLRHGTFDFQITATGAAASDAVLRTVEVLPDGRQITDSTG
;
A
#
# COMPACT_ATOMS: atom_id res chain seq x y z
N ALA A 1 19.72 -42.70 -29.89
CA ALA A 1 19.46 -42.13 -28.55
C ALA A 1 20.47 -41.04 -28.33
N GLU A 2 20.04 -39.78 -28.29
CA GLU A 2 20.76 -38.75 -27.53
C GLU A 2 19.70 -37.74 -27.08
N SER A 3 19.47 -37.74 -25.78
CA SER A 3 18.48 -36.92 -25.08
C SER A 3 19.11 -35.56 -24.83
N ALA A 4 18.58 -34.51 -25.47
CA ALA A 4 18.89 -33.15 -25.09
C ALA A 4 17.91 -32.73 -23.99
N ALA A 5 18.42 -32.62 -22.76
CA ALA A 5 17.70 -32.05 -21.63
C ALA A 5 17.34 -30.58 -21.92
N PRO A 6 16.14 -30.10 -21.53
CA PRO A 6 15.85 -28.68 -21.63
C PRO A 6 16.71 -27.92 -20.61
N ALA A 7 17.41 -26.90 -21.10
CA ALA A 7 18.11 -25.93 -20.26
C ALA A 7 17.10 -25.25 -19.34
N SER A 8 17.27 -25.45 -18.03
CA SER A 8 16.61 -24.64 -17.01
C SER A 8 17.10 -23.20 -17.19
N ALA A 9 16.20 -22.32 -17.66
CA ALA A 9 16.43 -20.90 -17.62
C ALA A 9 16.50 -20.49 -16.15
N ALA A 10 17.71 -20.17 -15.70
CA ALA A 10 17.93 -19.57 -14.40
C ALA A 10 17.12 -18.26 -14.32
N ALA A 11 16.11 -18.25 -13.45
CA ALA A 11 15.49 -17.02 -13.00
C ALA A 11 16.59 -16.20 -12.32
N GLY A 12 16.95 -15.06 -12.91
CA GLY A 12 17.87 -14.13 -12.27
C GLY A 12 17.29 -13.70 -10.93
N GLU A 13 18.10 -13.75 -9.87
CA GLU A 13 17.78 -13.15 -8.57
C GLU A 13 17.53 -11.65 -8.76
N GLN A 14 16.27 -11.29 -9.02
CA GLN A 14 15.78 -9.94 -8.88
C GLN A 14 15.83 -9.60 -7.40
N ALA A 15 16.46 -8.47 -7.06
CA ALA A 15 16.43 -7.94 -5.70
C ALA A 15 14.96 -7.82 -5.24
N PRO A 16 14.65 -8.15 -3.98
CA PRO A 16 13.28 -8.10 -3.49
C PRO A 16 12.69 -6.69 -3.73
N PRO A 17 11.41 -6.60 -4.16
CA PRO A 17 10.79 -5.32 -4.43
C PRO A 17 10.79 -4.44 -3.17
N ARG A 18 10.79 -3.12 -3.38
CA ARG A 18 10.65 -2.18 -2.27
C ARG A 18 9.32 -2.42 -1.56
N LEU A 19 9.38 -2.56 -0.24
CA LEU A 19 8.19 -2.68 0.62
C LEU A 19 7.63 -1.29 0.94
N ARG A 20 6.37 -1.06 0.56
CA ARG A 20 5.57 0.09 0.95
C ARG A 20 4.84 -0.21 2.27
N GLN A 21 5.11 0.57 3.30
CA GLN A 21 4.58 0.34 4.65
C GLN A 21 4.29 1.63 5.43
N TYR A 22 4.73 2.79 4.93
CA TYR A 22 4.50 4.07 5.59
C TYR A 22 3.40 4.88 4.89
N PHE A 23 2.21 4.93 5.51
CA PHE A 23 1.00 5.51 4.93
C PHE A 23 0.26 6.45 5.89
N PRO A 24 0.88 7.56 6.32
CA PRO A 24 0.22 8.54 7.19
C PRO A 24 -0.93 9.24 6.45
N GLU A 25 -1.93 9.74 7.18
CA GLU A 25 -2.94 10.64 6.58
C GLU A 25 -2.43 12.08 6.43
N THR A 26 -1.54 12.50 7.35
CA THR A 26 -0.84 13.78 7.31
C THR A 26 0.66 13.52 7.20
N LEU A 27 1.23 13.79 6.03
CA LEU A 27 2.63 13.50 5.75
C LEU A 27 3.61 14.33 6.61
N PHE A 28 3.30 15.61 6.77
CA PHE A 28 4.21 16.58 7.36
C PHE A 28 3.45 17.75 7.95
N TRP A 29 3.90 18.21 9.12
CA TRP A 29 3.36 19.37 9.81
C TRP A 29 4.51 20.18 10.40
N LEU A 30 4.61 21.45 9.99
CA LEU A 30 5.59 22.41 10.52
C LEU A 30 4.84 23.68 10.91
N PRO A 31 4.54 23.87 12.22
CA PRO A 31 3.66 24.94 12.67
C PRO A 31 4.31 26.33 12.56
N GLU A 32 5.64 26.41 12.52
CA GLU A 32 6.40 27.64 12.48
C GLU A 32 7.63 27.46 11.58
N LEU A 33 7.83 28.44 10.69
CA LEU A 33 8.97 28.51 9.79
C LEU A 33 9.22 29.99 9.49
N GLU A 34 10.36 30.50 9.95
CA GLU A 34 10.78 31.87 9.62
C GLU A 34 11.37 31.90 8.21
N THR A 35 10.99 32.90 7.43
CA THR A 35 11.61 33.16 6.13
C THR A 35 12.95 33.87 6.30
N ASP A 36 13.79 33.81 5.28
CA ASP A 36 14.94 34.69 5.17
C ASP A 36 14.52 36.17 4.95
N ALA A 37 15.51 37.06 4.84
CA ALA A 37 15.29 38.49 4.66
C ALA A 37 14.58 38.83 3.34
N GLU A 38 14.65 37.93 2.36
CA GLU A 38 14.01 38.03 1.06
C GLU A 38 12.61 37.41 1.03
N GLY A 39 12.15 36.79 2.13
CA GLY A 39 10.83 36.17 2.25
C GLY A 39 10.77 34.72 1.75
N HIS A 40 11.90 34.03 1.59
CA HIS A 40 11.94 32.62 1.17
C HIS A 40 12.16 31.68 2.35
N ALA A 41 11.64 30.46 2.21
CA ALA A 41 11.96 29.36 3.11
C ALA A 41 12.04 28.04 2.33
N GLN A 42 12.84 27.09 2.82
CA GLN A 42 13.00 25.77 2.23
C GLN A 42 12.82 24.70 3.29
N VAL A 43 12.09 23.64 2.94
CA VAL A 43 11.83 22.52 3.83
C VAL A 43 12.06 21.23 3.06
N GLN A 44 12.79 20.30 3.66
CA GLN A 44 12.93 18.94 3.17
C GLN A 44 11.88 18.07 3.84
N VAL A 45 11.05 17.41 3.03
CA VAL A 45 9.96 16.55 3.53
C VAL A 45 10.21 15.13 3.03
N PRO A 46 10.41 14.13 3.91
CA PRO A 46 10.48 12.74 3.48
C PRO A 46 9.12 12.31 2.94
N ILE A 47 9.10 11.74 1.73
CA ILE A 47 7.86 11.30 1.09
C ILE A 47 7.41 9.95 1.64
N ALA A 48 6.10 9.77 1.85
CA ALA A 48 5.52 8.50 2.25
C ALA A 48 5.37 7.53 1.08
N ASP A 49 5.02 6.28 1.39
CA ASP A 49 4.82 5.23 0.39
C ASP A 49 3.42 5.30 -0.27
N SER A 50 2.57 6.25 0.13
CA SER A 50 1.27 6.46 -0.48
C SER A 50 1.41 6.95 -1.93
N ILE A 51 0.86 6.19 -2.87
CA ILE A 51 0.73 6.58 -4.28
C ILE A 51 -0.54 7.44 -4.41
N THR A 52 -0.38 8.72 -4.13
CA THR A 52 -1.49 9.68 -4.04
C THR A 52 -1.06 11.09 -4.47
N THR A 53 -2.01 12.02 -4.51
CA THR A 53 -1.69 13.45 -4.60
C THR A 53 -1.86 14.09 -3.22
N TRP A 54 -0.74 14.49 -2.62
CA TRP A 54 -0.73 15.22 -1.35
C TRP A 54 -1.19 16.65 -1.56
N ARG A 55 -2.03 17.15 -0.65
CA ARG A 55 -2.38 18.57 -0.58
C ARG A 55 -1.40 19.29 0.34
N ILE A 56 -0.63 20.20 -0.22
CA ILE A 56 0.21 21.13 0.53
C ILE A 56 -0.66 22.34 0.87
N SER A 57 -0.65 22.77 2.13
CA SER A 57 -1.36 23.96 2.60
C SER A 57 -0.41 24.81 3.42
N VAL A 58 -0.32 26.09 3.07
CA VAL A 58 0.57 27.05 3.73
C VAL A 58 -0.28 28.21 4.24
N LEU A 59 -0.04 28.60 5.48
CA LEU A 59 -0.55 29.81 6.11
C LEU A 59 0.66 30.64 6.53
N ALA A 60 0.64 31.94 6.23
CA ALA A 60 1.72 32.86 6.54
C ALA A 60 1.20 34.12 7.19
N SER A 61 2.02 34.73 8.05
CA SER A 61 1.79 36.05 8.61
C SER A 61 3.09 36.84 8.62
N ASP A 62 3.00 38.17 8.54
CA ASP A 62 4.15 39.06 8.70
C ASP A 62 4.06 39.89 10.00
N ALA A 63 5.13 40.63 10.31
CA ALA A 63 5.21 41.45 11.51
C ALA A 63 4.21 42.63 11.53
N ALA A 64 3.63 42.99 10.38
CA ALA A 64 2.58 44.00 10.29
C ALA A 64 1.18 43.42 10.55
N GLY A 65 1.07 42.09 10.75
CA GLY A 65 -0.18 41.39 10.98
C GLY A 65 -0.93 41.04 9.70
N ASN A 66 -0.29 41.14 8.53
CA ASN A 66 -0.90 40.64 7.30
C ASN A 66 -0.96 39.12 7.33
N LEU A 67 -1.93 38.55 6.62
CA LEU A 67 -2.13 37.10 6.50
C LEU A 67 -2.15 36.69 5.03
N GLY A 68 -1.57 35.53 4.73
CA GLY A 68 -1.57 34.92 3.41
C GLY A 68 -1.80 33.41 3.49
N SER A 69 -2.35 32.83 2.43
CA SER A 69 -2.50 31.38 2.32
C SER A 69 -2.31 30.91 0.88
N SER A 70 -1.87 29.66 0.74
CA SER A 70 -1.73 29.01 -0.55
C SER A 70 -1.92 27.51 -0.43
N GLN A 71 -2.35 26.88 -1.53
CA GLN A 71 -2.50 25.43 -1.64
C GLN A 71 -1.89 24.94 -2.96
N SER A 72 -1.25 23.77 -2.91
CA SER A 72 -0.72 23.10 -4.09
C SER A 72 -0.81 21.58 -3.95
N GLY A 73 -0.71 20.87 -5.08
CA GLY A 73 -0.71 19.41 -5.12
C GLY A 73 0.68 18.86 -5.39
N LEU A 74 1.07 17.81 -4.67
CA LEU A 74 2.28 17.03 -4.92
C LEU A 74 1.88 15.59 -5.29
N ARG A 75 2.02 15.24 -6.58
CA ARG A 75 1.66 13.91 -7.10
C ARG A 75 2.81 12.92 -6.89
N VAL A 76 2.52 11.82 -6.20
CA VAL A 76 3.38 10.62 -6.12
C VAL A 76 2.79 9.57 -7.05
N PHE A 77 3.61 8.98 -7.90
CA PHE A 77 3.17 8.01 -8.90
C PHE A 77 4.18 6.89 -9.08
N GLN A 78 3.68 5.68 -9.30
CA GLN A 78 4.43 4.48 -9.62
C GLN A 78 3.69 3.77 -10.75
N GLU A 79 4.41 3.31 -11.77
CA GLU A 79 3.81 2.76 -13.00
C GLU A 79 3.24 1.35 -12.80
N PHE A 80 3.70 0.63 -11.77
CA PHE A 80 3.18 -0.68 -11.40
C PHE A 80 3.14 -0.83 -9.88
N PHE A 81 1.98 -1.19 -9.33
CA PHE A 81 1.81 -1.42 -7.89
C PHE A 81 0.61 -2.31 -7.59
N VAL A 82 0.58 -2.86 -6.38
CA VAL A 82 -0.52 -3.71 -5.87
C VAL A 82 -1.14 -3.10 -4.63
N GLU A 83 -2.45 -3.21 -4.43
CA GLU A 83 -3.14 -2.57 -3.30
C GLU A 83 -4.21 -3.52 -2.74
N PRO A 84 -4.02 -4.07 -1.53
CA PRO A 84 -5.10 -4.76 -0.82
C PRO A 84 -6.12 -3.75 -0.32
N ASP A 85 -7.39 -3.98 -0.66
CA ASP A 85 -8.52 -3.17 -0.22
C ASP A 85 -9.29 -3.92 0.88
N LEU A 86 -8.58 -4.15 2.00
CA LEU A 86 -9.19 -4.76 3.18
C LEU A 86 -10.20 -3.81 3.81
N PRO A 87 -11.32 -4.32 4.37
CA PRO A 87 -12.19 -3.54 5.22
C PRO A 87 -11.41 -2.86 6.35
N ARG A 88 -11.88 -1.69 6.79
CA ARG A 88 -11.26 -0.93 7.89
C ARG A 88 -11.04 -1.78 9.15
N PHE A 89 -11.97 -2.68 9.42
CA PHE A 89 -11.87 -3.66 10.49
C PHE A 89 -12.45 -5.00 10.01
N LEU A 90 -11.88 -6.08 10.52
CA LEU A 90 -12.39 -7.45 10.38
C LEU A 90 -12.88 -7.94 11.73
N THR A 91 -13.59 -9.06 11.75
CA THR A 91 -13.97 -9.77 12.98
C THR A 91 -13.30 -11.14 13.01
N ALA A 92 -12.87 -11.60 14.18
CA ALA A 92 -12.37 -12.96 14.33
C ALA A 92 -13.47 -13.97 13.93
N GLY A 93 -13.14 -14.92 13.06
CA GLY A 93 -14.09 -15.86 12.48
C GLY A 93 -14.66 -15.45 11.12
N ASP A 94 -14.38 -14.22 10.65
CA ASP A 94 -14.78 -13.78 9.31
C ASP A 94 -14.17 -14.68 8.23
N GLU A 95 -14.97 -15.03 7.22
CA GLU A 95 -14.53 -15.60 5.96
C GLU A 95 -14.85 -14.59 4.86
N ILE A 96 -13.81 -14.02 4.24
CA ILE A 96 -13.98 -12.98 3.22
C ILE A 96 -13.13 -13.27 2.00
N ASP A 97 -13.58 -12.73 0.87
CA ASP A 97 -12.81 -12.61 -0.35
C ASP A 97 -12.07 -11.27 -0.33
N ALA A 98 -10.85 -11.24 0.20
CA ALA A 98 -10.04 -10.02 0.30
C ALA A 98 -9.61 -9.53 -1.10
N PRO A 99 -10.09 -8.35 -1.56
CA PRO A 99 -9.75 -7.84 -2.87
C PRO A 99 -8.33 -7.27 -2.90
N VAL A 100 -7.60 -7.60 -3.97
CA VAL A 100 -6.26 -7.11 -4.26
C VAL A 100 -6.25 -6.52 -5.66
N SER A 101 -6.11 -5.21 -5.75
CA SER A 101 -6.02 -4.50 -7.02
C SER A 101 -4.58 -4.48 -7.52
N ILE A 102 -4.37 -4.83 -8.78
CA ILE A 102 -3.08 -4.80 -9.48
C ILE A 102 -3.18 -3.72 -10.56
N PHE A 103 -2.30 -2.73 -10.51
CA PHE A 103 -2.26 -1.61 -11.45
C PHE A 103 -1.06 -1.78 -12.37
N ASN A 104 -1.28 -1.81 -13.68
CA ASN A 104 -0.23 -1.81 -14.69
C ASN A 104 -0.38 -0.61 -15.63
N TYR A 105 0.30 0.50 -15.33
CA TYR A 105 0.36 1.70 -16.17
C TYR A 105 1.52 1.70 -17.16
N LEU A 106 2.23 0.57 -17.29
CA LEU A 106 3.28 0.40 -18.30
C LEU A 106 2.67 0.16 -19.68
N ASP A 107 3.45 0.45 -20.72
CA ASP A 107 3.07 0.21 -22.12
C ASP A 107 3.13 -1.28 -22.54
N ALA A 108 3.60 -2.15 -21.65
CA ALA A 108 3.75 -3.58 -21.89
C ALA A 108 2.80 -4.42 -21.01
N PRO A 109 2.26 -5.52 -21.54
CA PRO A 109 1.55 -6.49 -20.73
C PRO A 109 2.50 -7.20 -19.77
N GLN A 110 1.97 -7.66 -18.64
CA GLN A 110 2.71 -8.43 -17.65
C GLN A 110 1.96 -9.68 -17.22
N THR A 111 2.72 -10.67 -16.74
CA THR A 111 2.20 -11.80 -15.98
C THR A 111 2.70 -11.65 -14.55
N ILE A 112 1.78 -11.49 -13.61
CA ILE A 112 2.06 -11.14 -12.22
C ILE A 112 1.84 -12.35 -11.33
N ALA A 113 2.89 -12.77 -10.62
CA ALA A 113 2.76 -13.70 -9.50
C ALA A 113 2.47 -12.92 -8.22
N LEU A 114 1.47 -13.35 -7.46
CA LEU A 114 1.15 -12.80 -6.14
C LEU A 114 1.63 -13.76 -5.06
N ASP A 115 2.32 -13.22 -4.06
CA ASP A 115 2.72 -13.91 -2.84
C ASP A 115 2.13 -13.17 -1.63
N VAL A 116 1.53 -13.93 -0.72
CA VAL A 116 0.92 -13.40 0.50
C VAL A 116 1.77 -13.86 1.67
N ALA A 117 2.31 -12.91 2.45
CA ALA A 117 3.12 -13.27 3.60
C ALA A 117 2.26 -14.00 4.65
N PRO A 118 2.73 -15.13 5.21
CA PRO A 118 1.96 -15.86 6.21
C PRO A 118 1.81 -15.05 7.50
N GLY A 119 0.64 -15.17 8.14
CA GLY A 119 0.35 -14.59 9.46
C GLY A 119 -0.30 -15.62 10.38
N ASP A 120 -0.14 -15.47 11.70
CA ASP A 120 -0.78 -16.34 12.71
C ASP A 120 -2.26 -15.98 12.99
N TRP A 121 -2.78 -14.99 12.27
CA TRP A 121 -4.09 -14.39 12.47
C TRP A 121 -5.07 -14.66 11.33
N PHE A 122 -4.61 -15.21 10.20
CA PHE A 122 -5.46 -15.60 9.08
C PHE A 122 -4.92 -16.85 8.39
N GLU A 123 -5.77 -17.52 7.62
CA GLU A 123 -5.38 -18.56 6.68
C GLU A 123 -6.00 -18.30 5.31
N LEU A 124 -5.28 -18.65 4.24
CA LEU A 124 -5.85 -18.71 2.90
C LEU A 124 -6.69 -19.99 2.79
N THR A 125 -7.98 -19.88 2.50
CA THR A 125 -8.89 -21.03 2.42
C THR A 125 -9.03 -21.59 1.00
N GLY A 126 -8.50 -20.88 0.00
CA GLY A 126 -8.51 -21.28 -1.41
C GLY A 126 -7.16 -21.79 -1.90
N GLU A 127 -7.12 -22.10 -3.21
CA GLU A 127 -5.86 -22.38 -3.89
C GLU A 127 -4.98 -21.12 -3.91
N PRO A 128 -3.64 -21.26 -3.89
CA PRO A 128 -2.73 -20.14 -4.09
C PRO A 128 -3.09 -19.35 -5.37
N PRO A 129 -3.01 -18.01 -5.35
CA PRO A 129 -3.39 -17.22 -6.50
C PRO A 129 -2.55 -17.60 -7.72
N ALA A 130 -3.23 -18.02 -8.80
CA ALA A 130 -2.57 -18.28 -10.08
C ALA A 130 -1.97 -16.98 -10.65
N PRO A 131 -0.89 -17.06 -11.45
CA PRO A 131 -0.33 -15.89 -12.10
C PRO A 131 -1.38 -15.16 -12.95
N VAL A 132 -1.44 -13.83 -12.83
CA VAL A 132 -2.44 -12.98 -13.48
C VAL A 132 -1.83 -12.30 -14.69
N ALA A 133 -2.42 -12.53 -15.86
CA ALA A 133 -2.10 -11.74 -17.05
C ALA A 133 -2.83 -10.39 -16.97
N ILE A 134 -2.07 -9.30 -17.07
CA ILE A 134 -2.57 -7.93 -17.07
C ILE A 134 -2.01 -7.19 -18.29
N GLY A 135 -2.89 -6.57 -19.07
CA GLY A 135 -2.54 -5.78 -20.23
C GLY A 135 -1.88 -4.44 -19.89
N PRO A 136 -1.38 -3.72 -20.89
CA PRO A 136 -0.88 -2.36 -20.69
C PRO A 136 -2.02 -1.41 -20.34
N HIS A 137 -1.76 -0.46 -19.43
CA HIS A 137 -2.75 0.51 -18.94
C HIS A 137 -4.01 -0.12 -18.33
N GLU A 138 -3.88 -1.31 -17.77
CA GLU A 138 -4.98 -2.09 -17.20
C GLU A 138 -4.91 -2.16 -15.67
N VAL A 139 -6.08 -2.31 -15.05
CA VAL A 139 -6.23 -2.63 -13.64
C VAL A 139 -6.99 -3.95 -13.54
N SER A 140 -6.46 -4.88 -12.76
CA SER A 140 -7.12 -6.17 -12.48
C SER A 140 -7.33 -6.34 -10.98
N VAL A 141 -8.32 -7.12 -10.59
CA VAL A 141 -8.61 -7.42 -9.18
C VAL A 141 -8.60 -8.93 -8.97
N VAL A 142 -7.84 -9.37 -7.99
CA VAL A 142 -7.81 -10.75 -7.52
C VAL A 142 -8.46 -10.81 -6.16
N TYR A 143 -9.26 -11.84 -5.91
CA TYR A 143 -9.88 -12.08 -4.63
C TYR A 143 -9.15 -13.22 -3.92
N LEU A 144 -8.65 -12.92 -2.72
CA LEU A 144 -7.99 -13.88 -1.85
C LEU A 144 -8.97 -14.36 -0.78
N PRO A 145 -9.49 -15.59 -0.86
CA PRO A 145 -10.36 -16.13 0.17
C PRO A 145 -9.54 -16.35 1.46
N ILE A 146 -9.86 -15.60 2.51
CA ILE A 146 -9.19 -15.65 3.80
C ILE A 146 -10.18 -15.97 4.92
N ARG A 147 -9.74 -16.76 5.89
CA ARG A 147 -10.42 -16.94 7.17
C ARG A 147 -9.62 -16.25 8.27
N VAL A 148 -10.29 -15.39 9.04
CA VAL A 148 -9.69 -14.67 10.16
C VAL A 148 -9.74 -15.53 11.41
N LEU A 149 -8.60 -15.72 12.05
CA LEU A 149 -8.41 -16.67 13.15
C LEU A 149 -8.43 -16.01 14.54
N ARG A 150 -7.90 -14.78 14.66
CA ARG A 150 -7.79 -14.09 15.96
C ARG A 150 -7.99 -12.58 15.85
N HIS A 151 -8.40 -11.97 16.95
CA HIS A 151 -8.51 -10.51 17.08
C HIS A 151 -7.19 -9.86 17.51
N GLY A 152 -7.02 -8.58 17.23
CA GLY A 152 -5.80 -7.80 17.46
C GLY A 152 -5.48 -6.87 16.29
N THR A 153 -4.30 -6.26 16.33
CA THR A 153 -3.75 -5.47 15.21
C THR A 153 -2.69 -6.30 14.53
N PHE A 154 -2.84 -6.49 13.22
CA PHE A 154 -1.95 -7.35 12.45
C PHE A 154 -1.54 -6.70 11.14
N ASP A 155 -0.44 -7.19 10.59
CA ASP A 155 0.03 -6.78 9.27
C ASP A 155 -0.39 -7.81 8.22
N PHE A 156 -0.82 -7.30 7.08
CA PHE A 156 -1.15 -8.04 5.87
C PHE A 156 -0.23 -7.57 4.75
N GLN A 157 0.68 -8.45 4.32
CA GLN A 157 1.66 -8.13 3.28
C GLN A 157 1.41 -8.94 2.01
N ILE A 158 1.39 -8.23 0.87
CA ILE A 158 1.34 -8.83 -0.46
C ILE A 158 2.55 -8.37 -1.26
N THR A 159 3.14 -9.31 -1.98
CA THR A 159 4.19 -9.07 -2.97
C THR A 159 3.68 -9.44 -4.35
N ALA A 160 3.76 -8.51 -5.29
CA ALA A 160 3.45 -8.73 -6.70
C ALA A 160 4.75 -8.69 -7.53
N THR A 161 5.02 -9.78 -8.24
CA THR A 161 6.24 -9.94 -9.05
C THR A 161 5.88 -10.13 -10.51
N GLY A 162 6.30 -9.20 -11.36
CA GLY A 162 6.22 -9.29 -12.81
C GLY A 162 7.61 -9.29 -13.46
N ALA A 163 7.66 -9.57 -14.77
CA ALA A 163 8.93 -9.59 -15.50
C ALA A 163 9.61 -8.22 -15.58
N ALA A 164 8.82 -7.14 -15.69
CA ALA A 164 9.34 -5.78 -15.86
C ALA A 164 9.32 -4.97 -14.55
N ALA A 165 8.35 -5.22 -13.67
CA ALA A 165 8.18 -4.49 -12.43
C ALA A 165 7.73 -5.40 -11.29
N SER A 166 7.94 -4.96 -10.06
CA SER A 166 7.50 -5.65 -8.85
C SER A 166 7.21 -4.63 -7.76
N ASP A 167 6.28 -4.94 -6.87
CA ASP A 167 5.86 -4.09 -5.77
C ASP A 167 5.52 -4.95 -4.55
N ALA A 168 5.79 -4.46 -3.35
CA ALA A 168 5.34 -5.09 -2.12
C ALA A 168 4.66 -4.05 -1.25
N VAL A 169 3.57 -4.43 -0.60
CA VAL A 169 2.77 -3.56 0.27
C VAL A 169 2.42 -4.28 1.55
N LEU A 170 2.56 -3.59 2.67
CA LEU A 170 2.15 -4.03 4.00
C LEU A 170 1.09 -3.06 4.52
N ARG A 171 -0.10 -3.59 4.81
CA ARG A 171 -1.20 -2.86 5.44
C ARG A 171 -1.45 -3.40 6.84
N THR A 172 -1.57 -2.51 7.80
CA THR A 172 -2.04 -2.87 9.14
C THR A 172 -3.57 -2.93 9.14
N VAL A 173 -4.12 -4.00 9.69
CA VAL A 173 -5.56 -4.24 9.83
C VAL A 173 -5.92 -4.45 11.30
N GLU A 174 -7.05 -3.89 11.70
CA GLU A 174 -7.65 -4.13 13.01
C GLU A 174 -8.65 -5.27 12.91
N VAL A 175 -8.49 -6.29 13.74
CA VAL A 175 -9.42 -7.40 13.87
C VAL A 175 -10.09 -7.31 15.23
N LEU A 176 -11.41 -7.16 15.22
CA LEU A 176 -12.26 -7.08 16.38
C LEU A 176 -12.59 -8.49 16.92
N PRO A 177 -12.84 -8.62 18.23
CA PRO A 177 -13.36 -9.86 18.79
C PRO A 177 -14.76 -10.16 18.26
N ASP A 178 -15.10 -11.44 18.12
CA ASP A 178 -16.48 -11.86 17.88
C ASP A 178 -17.32 -11.58 19.13
N GLY A 179 -18.03 -10.46 19.12
CA GLY A 179 -18.77 -9.97 20.27
C GLY A 179 -19.33 -8.57 20.07
N ARG A 180 -20.29 -8.21 20.94
CA ARG A 180 -20.85 -6.87 20.97
C ARG A 180 -20.12 -6.02 22.00
N GLN A 181 -19.58 -4.88 21.58
CA GLN A 181 -19.04 -3.90 22.52
C GLN A 181 -20.16 -3.41 23.46
N ILE A 182 -19.95 -3.58 24.76
CA ILE A 182 -20.81 -3.02 25.81
C ILE A 182 -19.99 -1.94 26.51
N THR A 183 -20.47 -0.71 26.47
CA THR A 183 -19.88 0.42 27.20
C THR A 183 -20.86 0.84 28.28
N ASP A 184 -20.54 0.52 29.53
CA ASP A 184 -21.31 0.97 30.69
C ASP A 184 -20.77 2.31 31.19
N SER A 185 -21.54 3.37 30.95
CA SER A 185 -21.28 4.70 31.51
C SER A 185 -22.03 4.85 32.84
N THR A 186 -21.62 4.08 33.86
CA THR A 186 -22.15 4.29 35.22
C THR A 186 -21.00 4.63 36.15
N GLY A 187 -20.87 5.93 36.45
CA GLY A 187 -19.99 6.52 37.46
C GLY A 187 -20.67 7.76 38.03
#